data_AF-A0A7X7PMI9-F1
#
_entry.id   AF-A0A7X7PMI9-F1
#
_cell.length_a   1.000
_cell.length_b   1.000
_cell.length_c   1.000
_cell.angle_alpha   90.00
_cell.angle_beta   90.00
_cell.angle_gamma   90.00
#
_symmetry.space_group_name_H-M   'P 1'
#
loop_
_entity.id
_entity.type
_entity.pdbx_description
1 polymer ?
#
loop_
_entity_poly.entity_id
_entity_poly.type
_entity_poly.pdbx_seq_one_letter_code
_entity_poly.pdbx_strand_id
1 'polypeptide(L)'
;MMPGIAAKKRGRLRRQEGLTLVEVLVSLIVLGIITTMIIVAYFALNRSYAYSVASGKAREEARQGLARMVREIRDCETRLDLPEAAIVRARERWILLYTTFNEEGNNDPAMVPGLVMFRLYDNGQIWRFEDIDRNGDIANIDENSYPVSAVHQEAERASGEGGRSLVGHVVNYDGLVSPTPALFRYSYIDDLGQIQMSNEIYYTQNRVRIRSVQIHMLVDLNPKHAPVYADLMSTAQLRNQRLN
;
A
#
# COMPACT_ATOMS: atom_id res chain seq x y z
N MET A 1 52.99 -82.36 -24.70
CA MET A 1 54.30 -81.70 -24.55
C MET A 1 54.30 -80.47 -25.47
N MET A 2 54.13 -79.27 -24.90
CA MET A 2 54.40 -77.92 -25.45
C MET A 2 53.70 -76.88 -24.52
N PRO A 3 54.42 -75.94 -23.89
CA PRO A 3 53.87 -74.92 -22.99
C PRO A 3 53.62 -73.59 -23.72
N GLY A 4 52.63 -72.79 -23.29
CA GLY A 4 52.25 -71.57 -24.01
C GLY A 4 51.58 -70.47 -23.19
N ILE A 5 52.41 -69.70 -22.48
CA ILE A 5 52.28 -68.24 -22.25
C ILE A 5 51.11 -67.76 -21.36
N ALA A 6 51.41 -67.64 -20.06
CA ALA A 6 50.64 -66.82 -19.13
C ALA A 6 50.92 -65.32 -19.35
N ALA A 7 49.90 -64.58 -19.81
CA ALA A 7 49.96 -63.13 -19.93
C ALA A 7 49.97 -62.47 -18.54
N LYS A 8 51.13 -61.95 -18.13
CA LYS A 8 51.33 -61.18 -16.90
C LYS A 8 50.63 -59.82 -17.01
N LYS A 9 49.39 -59.71 -16.53
CA LYS A 9 48.72 -58.43 -16.27
C LYS A 9 49.56 -57.65 -15.25
N ARG A 10 50.37 -56.70 -15.73
CA ARG A 10 51.04 -55.71 -14.88
C ARG A 10 49.99 -54.77 -14.31
N GLY A 11 49.50 -55.08 -13.10
CA GLY A 11 48.80 -54.10 -12.27
C GLY A 11 49.75 -52.94 -12.00
N ARG A 12 49.46 -51.77 -12.57
CA ARG A 12 50.06 -50.51 -12.15
C ARG A 12 49.68 -50.30 -10.69
N LEU A 13 50.60 -50.58 -9.78
CA LEU A 13 50.53 -50.11 -8.39
C LEU A 13 50.51 -48.59 -8.44
N ARG A 14 49.31 -48.02 -8.30
CA ARG A 14 49.12 -46.61 -7.97
C ARG A 14 49.90 -46.36 -6.69
N ARG A 15 50.98 -45.58 -6.77
CA ARG A 15 51.65 -45.02 -5.59
C ARG A 15 50.60 -44.27 -4.79
N GLN A 16 50.33 -44.71 -3.57
CA GLN A 16 49.68 -43.89 -2.55
C GLN A 16 50.75 -42.93 -2.05
N GLU A 17 50.78 -41.73 -2.61
CA GLU A 17 51.51 -40.63 -2.02
C GLU A 17 50.65 -40.12 -0.85
N GLY A 18 51.18 -40.23 0.37
CA GLY A 18 50.50 -39.75 1.56
C GLY A 18 50.40 -38.23 1.53
N LEU A 19 49.19 -37.71 1.81
CA LEU A 19 48.94 -36.27 1.93
C LEU A 19 49.93 -35.65 2.91
N THR A 20 50.68 -34.65 2.45
CA THR A 20 51.58 -33.91 3.33
C THR A 20 50.77 -33.01 4.27
N LEU A 21 51.24 -32.80 5.50
CA LEU A 21 50.53 -31.97 6.48
C LEU A 21 50.31 -30.54 5.99
N VAL A 22 51.24 -30.01 5.19
CA VAL A 22 51.15 -28.70 4.53
C VAL A 22 50.00 -28.67 3.52
N GLU A 23 49.83 -29.72 2.73
CA GLU A 23 48.77 -29.82 1.72
C GLU A 23 47.37 -29.85 2.35
N VAL A 24 47.23 -30.53 3.49
CA VAL A 24 45.98 -30.51 4.28
C VAL A 24 45.72 -29.13 4.86
N LEU A 25 46.75 -28.46 5.41
CA LEU A 25 46.61 -27.12 5.97
C LEU A 25 46.22 -26.09 4.89
N VAL A 26 46.89 -26.12 3.73
CA VAL A 26 46.56 -25.25 2.59
C VAL A 26 45.15 -25.53 2.10
N SER A 27 44.75 -26.79 2.00
CA SER A 27 43.39 -27.17 1.59
C SER A 27 42.33 -26.63 2.54
N LEU A 28 42.57 -26.68 3.86
CA LEU A 28 41.66 -26.13 4.87
C LEU A 28 41.55 -24.60 4.78
N ILE A 29 42.67 -23.91 4.53
CA ILE A 29 42.66 -22.45 4.37
C ILE A 29 41.88 -22.05 3.11
N VAL A 30 42.15 -22.71 1.98
CA VAL A 30 41.44 -22.44 0.71
C VAL A 30 39.95 -22.74 0.86
N LEU A 31 39.58 -23.87 1.48
CA LEU A 31 38.19 -24.21 1.74
C LEU A 31 37.51 -23.19 2.66
N GLY A 32 38.23 -22.70 3.68
CA GLY A 32 37.76 -21.64 4.57
C GLY A 32 37.41 -20.36 3.81
N ILE A 33 38.33 -19.89 2.95
CA ILE A 33 38.14 -18.70 2.11
C ILE A 33 36.92 -18.89 1.18
N ILE A 34 36.84 -20.03 0.49
CA ILE A 34 35.71 -20.33 -0.41
C ILE A 34 34.38 -20.34 0.36
N THR A 35 34.35 -20.95 1.54
CA THR A 35 33.15 -21.00 2.38
C THR A 35 32.73 -19.60 2.81
N THR A 36 33.66 -18.74 3.22
CA THR A 36 33.35 -17.35 3.56
C THR A 36 32.80 -16.58 2.37
N MET A 37 33.38 -16.75 1.16
CA MET A 37 32.88 -16.10 -0.05
C MET A 37 31.45 -16.55 -0.40
N ILE A 38 31.15 -17.85 -0.27
CA ILE A 38 29.81 -18.39 -0.52
C ILE A 38 28.80 -17.82 0.48
N ILE A 39 29.15 -17.73 1.76
CA ILE A 39 28.26 -17.18 2.81
C ILE A 39 27.96 -15.69 2.54
N VAL A 40 28.98 -14.89 2.18
CA VAL A 40 28.79 -13.47 1.84
C VAL A 40 27.89 -13.32 0.61
N ALA A 41 28.12 -14.11 -0.44
CA ALA A 41 27.29 -14.09 -1.65
C ALA A 41 25.83 -14.50 -1.34
N TYR A 42 25.63 -15.53 -0.51
CA TYR A 42 24.30 -15.95 -0.07
C TYR A 42 23.55 -14.84 0.67
N PHE A 43 24.20 -14.15 1.63
CA PHE A 43 23.56 -13.04 2.33
C PHE A 43 23.25 -11.85 1.41
N ALA A 44 24.13 -11.54 0.45
CA ALA A 44 23.90 -10.49 -0.53
C ALA A 44 22.68 -10.79 -1.41
N LEU A 45 22.59 -12.03 -1.92
CA LEU A 45 21.45 -12.49 -2.72
C LEU A 45 20.16 -12.49 -1.91
N ASN A 46 20.18 -13.03 -0.68
CA ASN A 46 18.99 -13.10 0.17
C ASN A 46 18.41 -11.70 0.46
N ARG A 47 19.26 -10.71 0.71
CA ARG A 47 18.84 -9.30 0.88
C ARG A 47 18.22 -8.73 -0.40
N SER A 48 18.79 -9.02 -1.57
CA SER A 48 18.27 -8.56 -2.86
C SER A 48 16.91 -9.17 -3.20
N TYR A 49 16.73 -10.47 -2.95
CA TYR A 49 15.43 -11.13 -3.11
C TYR A 49 14.38 -10.60 -2.15
N ALA A 50 14.72 -10.44 -0.87
CA ALA A 50 13.81 -9.87 0.13
C ALA A 50 13.34 -8.46 -0.25
N TYR A 51 14.25 -7.62 -0.78
CA TYR A 51 13.91 -6.29 -1.28
C TYR A 51 12.94 -6.34 -2.46
N SER A 52 13.24 -7.16 -3.47
CA SER A 52 12.42 -7.27 -4.68
C SER A 52 10.99 -7.75 -4.36
N VAL A 53 10.86 -8.72 -3.43
CA VAL A 53 9.57 -9.22 -2.96
C VAL A 53 8.82 -8.17 -2.15
N ALA A 54 9.48 -7.51 -1.19
CA ALA A 54 8.85 -6.47 -0.37
C ALA A 54 8.37 -5.28 -1.21
N SER A 55 9.21 -4.81 -2.14
CA SER A 55 8.87 -3.74 -3.08
C SER A 55 7.71 -4.13 -4.00
N GLY A 56 7.72 -5.36 -4.53
CA GLY A 56 6.62 -5.89 -5.33
C GLY A 56 5.30 -5.93 -4.57
N LYS A 57 5.32 -6.41 -3.32
CA LYS A 57 4.14 -6.47 -2.45
C LYS A 57 3.61 -5.06 -2.15
N ALA A 58 4.48 -4.12 -1.79
CA ALA A 58 4.08 -2.74 -1.48
C ALA A 58 3.43 -2.05 -2.69
N ARG A 59 3.98 -2.23 -3.90
CA ARG A 59 3.37 -1.71 -5.14
C ARG A 59 2.00 -2.31 -5.40
N GLU A 60 1.86 -3.62 -5.23
CA GLU A 60 0.58 -4.30 -5.49
C GLU A 60 -0.49 -3.89 -4.47
N GLU A 61 -0.12 -3.82 -3.18
CA GLU A 61 -0.99 -3.31 -2.11
C GLU A 61 -1.45 -1.87 -2.41
N ALA A 62 -0.52 -0.99 -2.78
CA ALA A 62 -0.84 0.38 -3.16
C ALA A 62 -1.77 0.48 -4.38
N ARG A 63 -1.54 -0.35 -5.42
CA ARG A 63 -2.43 -0.42 -6.59
C ARG A 63 -3.82 -0.93 -6.23
N GLN A 64 -3.93 -1.95 -5.39
CA GLN A 64 -5.20 -2.50 -4.94
C GLN A 64 -5.96 -1.49 -4.07
N GLY A 65 -5.28 -0.83 -3.13
CA GLY A 65 -5.84 0.22 -2.30
C GLY A 65 -6.34 1.40 -3.14
N LEU A 66 -5.54 1.88 -4.09
CA LEU A 66 -5.94 2.92 -5.03
C LEU A 66 -7.15 2.51 -5.87
N ALA A 67 -7.14 1.29 -6.44
CA ALA A 67 -8.26 0.80 -7.24
C ALA A 67 -9.56 0.68 -6.42
N ARG A 68 -9.47 0.31 -5.14
CA ARG A 68 -10.62 0.28 -4.22
C ARG A 68 -11.13 1.69 -3.94
N MET A 69 -10.26 2.63 -3.55
CA MET A 69 -10.66 4.02 -3.30
C MET A 69 -11.33 4.64 -4.53
N VAL A 70 -10.79 4.43 -5.73
CA VAL A 70 -11.39 4.92 -6.97
C VAL A 70 -12.80 4.38 -7.17
N ARG A 71 -13.04 3.09 -6.91
CA ARG A 71 -14.36 2.48 -7.10
C ARG A 71 -15.38 2.99 -6.08
N GLU A 72 -15.00 3.05 -4.80
CA GLU A 72 -15.87 3.55 -3.73
C GLU A 72 -16.21 5.04 -3.91
N ILE A 73 -15.22 5.86 -4.31
CA ILE A 73 -15.46 7.28 -4.62
C ILE A 73 -16.32 7.42 -5.87
N ARG A 74 -16.11 6.61 -6.91
CA ARG A 74 -16.91 6.68 -8.15
C ARG A 74 -18.37 6.33 -7.89
N ASP A 75 -18.62 5.32 -7.06
CA ASP A 75 -19.94 4.80 -6.69
C ASP A 75 -20.47 5.51 -5.41
N CYS A 76 -20.03 6.75 -5.19
CA CYS A 76 -20.50 7.61 -4.13
C CYS A 76 -21.89 8.18 -4.48
N GLU A 77 -22.79 8.18 -3.49
CA GLU A 77 -24.20 8.52 -3.68
C GLU A 77 -24.72 9.37 -2.52
N THR A 78 -25.63 10.31 -2.81
CA THR A 78 -26.24 11.15 -1.79
C THR A 78 -27.29 10.36 -1.03
N ARG A 79 -27.26 10.44 0.30
CA ARG A 79 -28.31 9.91 1.16
C ARG A 79 -29.56 10.81 1.06
N LEU A 80 -30.73 10.24 0.77
CA LEU A 80 -31.97 11.02 0.58
C LEU A 80 -32.65 11.46 1.88
N ASP A 81 -32.32 10.81 2.99
CA ASP A 81 -32.88 11.06 4.33
C ASP A 81 -32.17 12.18 5.08
N LEU A 82 -30.97 12.59 4.65
CA LEU A 82 -30.17 13.64 5.27
C LEU A 82 -29.81 14.72 4.24
N PRO A 83 -29.87 16.02 4.60
CA PRO A 83 -29.48 17.13 3.71
C PRO A 83 -27.95 17.27 3.64
N GLU A 84 -27.25 16.18 3.39
CA GLU A 84 -25.79 16.10 3.33
C GLU A 84 -25.32 15.76 1.91
N ALA A 85 -24.10 16.16 1.56
CA ALA A 85 -23.54 15.81 0.26
C ALA A 85 -23.08 14.34 0.26
N ALA A 86 -23.06 13.70 -0.92
CA ALA A 86 -22.49 12.37 -1.08
C ALA A 86 -21.05 12.28 -0.50
N ILE A 87 -20.26 13.34 -0.69
CA ILE A 87 -18.99 13.54 0.03
C ILE A 87 -19.25 14.42 1.25
N VAL A 88 -19.28 13.79 2.41
CA VAL A 88 -19.55 14.43 3.71
C VAL A 88 -18.37 15.30 4.14
N ARG A 89 -17.13 14.86 3.87
CA ARG A 89 -15.91 15.61 4.17
C ARG A 89 -14.90 15.46 3.04
N ALA A 90 -14.36 16.59 2.61
CA ALA A 90 -13.37 16.70 1.55
C ALA A 90 -12.12 17.41 2.09
N ARG A 91 -11.08 16.65 2.44
CA ARG A 91 -9.82 17.14 2.99
C ARG A 91 -8.64 16.53 2.25
N GLU A 92 -7.47 17.15 2.40
CA GLU A 92 -6.29 16.74 1.65
C GLU A 92 -5.78 15.33 1.98
N ARG A 93 -6.00 14.86 3.21
CA ARG A 93 -5.46 13.60 3.75
C ARG A 93 -6.53 12.55 4.07
N TRP A 94 -7.78 12.96 4.07
CA TRP A 94 -8.88 12.08 4.36
C TRP A 94 -10.15 12.54 3.66
N ILE A 95 -11.01 11.59 3.38
CA ILE A 95 -12.30 11.80 2.73
C ILE A 95 -13.33 10.94 3.44
N LEU A 96 -14.50 11.51 3.68
CA LEU A 96 -15.66 10.82 4.24
C LEU A 96 -16.78 10.92 3.22
N LEU A 97 -17.38 9.79 2.86
CA LEU A 97 -18.37 9.72 1.80
C LEU A 97 -19.39 8.61 2.04
N TYR A 98 -20.57 8.78 1.46
CA TYR A 98 -21.59 7.75 1.35
C TYR A 98 -21.40 6.94 0.07
N THR A 99 -21.42 5.61 0.14
CA THR A 99 -21.31 4.74 -1.03
C THR A 99 -22.21 3.50 -0.92
N THR A 100 -22.66 3.01 -2.07
CA THR A 100 -23.34 1.71 -2.23
C THR A 100 -22.40 0.67 -2.86
N PHE A 101 -21.09 0.94 -2.86
CA PHE A 101 -20.11 0.04 -3.46
C PHE A 101 -20.08 -1.32 -2.76
N ASN A 102 -20.19 -2.38 -3.56
CA ASN A 102 -20.15 -3.77 -3.08
C ASN A 102 -21.22 -4.11 -2.04
N GLU A 103 -22.32 -3.36 -2.07
CA GLU A 103 -23.48 -3.61 -1.23
C GLU A 103 -24.54 -4.44 -1.97
N GLU A 104 -25.18 -5.35 -1.24
CA GLU A 104 -26.29 -6.12 -1.77
C GLU A 104 -27.47 -5.18 -2.04
N GLY A 105 -28.01 -5.22 -3.26
CA GLY A 105 -29.09 -4.32 -3.65
C GLY A 105 -28.65 -2.94 -4.12
N ASN A 106 -27.38 -2.71 -4.49
CA ASN A 106 -26.94 -1.40 -5.00
C ASN A 106 -27.62 -0.90 -6.30
N ASN A 107 -28.45 -1.74 -6.92
CA ASN A 107 -29.30 -1.36 -8.04
C ASN A 107 -30.63 -0.73 -7.59
N ASP A 108 -30.96 -0.81 -6.31
CA ASP A 108 -32.15 -0.21 -5.72
C ASP A 108 -31.89 1.25 -5.36
N PRO A 109 -32.56 2.22 -6.00
CA PRO A 109 -32.42 3.64 -5.67
C PRO A 109 -32.94 4.01 -4.27
N ALA A 110 -33.69 3.12 -3.61
CA ALA A 110 -34.13 3.32 -2.23
C ALA A 110 -33.11 2.81 -1.20
N MET A 111 -32.00 2.21 -1.63
CA MET A 111 -30.95 1.73 -0.73
C MET A 111 -30.31 2.91 0.03
N VAL A 112 -30.17 2.76 1.34
CA VAL A 112 -29.40 3.70 2.17
C VAL A 112 -27.91 3.42 1.99
N PRO A 113 -27.12 4.37 1.42
CA PRO A 113 -25.68 4.18 1.27
C PRO A 113 -24.96 4.15 2.63
N GLY A 114 -23.94 3.29 2.73
CA GLY A 114 -23.09 3.18 3.91
C GLY A 114 -22.07 4.31 3.97
N LEU A 115 -21.69 4.71 5.18
CA LEU A 115 -20.67 5.74 5.40
C LEU A 115 -19.27 5.10 5.42
N VAL A 116 -18.36 5.65 4.61
CA VAL A 116 -16.98 5.16 4.50
C VAL A 116 -16.01 6.32 4.63
N MET A 117 -14.95 6.10 5.39
CA MET A 117 -13.83 7.02 5.51
C MET A 117 -12.53 6.42 4.98
N PHE A 118 -11.78 7.17 4.18
CA PHE A 118 -10.36 6.90 3.93
C PHE A 118 -9.52 7.95 4.62
N ARG A 119 -8.51 7.55 5.40
CA ARG A 119 -7.66 8.47 6.17
C ARG A 119 -6.20 8.06 6.12
N LEU A 120 -5.33 9.02 5.82
CA LEU A 120 -3.88 8.91 5.96
C LEU A 120 -3.44 9.34 7.37
N TYR A 121 -2.72 8.45 8.05
CA TYR A 121 -2.13 8.71 9.36
C TYR A 121 -0.64 9.05 9.27
N ASP A 122 -0.11 9.63 10.35
CA ASP A 122 1.29 10.13 10.41
C ASP A 122 2.34 9.02 10.29
N ASN A 123 1.94 7.77 10.55
CA ASN A 123 2.79 6.59 10.37
C ASN A 123 2.87 6.12 8.90
N GLY A 124 2.28 6.86 7.96
CA GLY A 124 2.25 6.54 6.54
C GLY A 124 1.29 5.40 6.19
N GLN A 125 0.28 5.13 7.00
CA GLN A 125 -0.75 4.14 6.69
C GLN A 125 -2.04 4.83 6.24
N ILE A 126 -2.61 4.35 5.14
CA ILE A 126 -3.98 4.65 4.75
C ILE A 126 -4.89 3.57 5.33
N TRP A 127 -5.92 4.00 6.05
CA TRP A 127 -6.96 3.15 6.59
C TRP A 127 -8.30 3.45 5.95
N ARG A 128 -9.11 2.41 5.81
CA ARG A 128 -10.54 2.49 5.51
C ARG A 128 -11.33 2.20 6.78
N PHE A 129 -12.35 2.99 7.03
CA PHE A 129 -13.37 2.73 8.05
C PHE A 129 -14.75 2.70 7.41
N GLU A 130 -15.68 2.00 8.05
CA GLU A 130 -17.02 1.78 7.52
C GLU A 130 -18.00 1.71 8.68
N ASP A 131 -19.12 2.41 8.52
CA ASP A 131 -20.30 2.33 9.38
C ASP A 131 -21.02 1.00 9.07
N ILE A 132 -20.80 -0.01 9.92
CA ILE A 132 -21.32 -1.37 9.77
C ILE A 132 -22.78 -1.42 10.22
N ASP A 133 -23.14 -0.70 11.28
CA ASP A 133 -24.49 -0.71 11.84
C ASP A 133 -25.47 0.25 11.11
N ARG A 134 -24.95 1.08 10.20
CA ARG A 134 -25.65 2.06 9.36
C ARG A 134 -26.36 3.15 10.15
N ASN A 135 -25.88 3.46 11.35
CA ASN A 135 -26.46 4.48 12.21
C ASN A 135 -26.15 5.93 11.73
N GLY A 136 -25.26 6.08 10.74
CA GLY A 136 -24.87 7.36 10.15
C GLY A 136 -23.63 8.00 10.77
N ASP A 137 -22.91 7.30 11.63
CA ASP A 137 -21.65 7.68 12.27
C ASP A 137 -20.70 6.47 12.31
N ILE A 138 -19.40 6.69 12.16
CA ILE A 138 -18.41 5.62 12.31
C ILE A 138 -17.94 5.57 13.77
N ALA A 139 -18.28 4.51 14.50
CA ALA A 139 -17.94 4.44 15.92
C ALA A 139 -16.42 4.47 16.15
N ASN A 140 -16.02 5.15 17.23
CA ASN A 140 -14.62 5.34 17.65
C ASN A 140 -13.72 6.07 16.64
N ILE A 141 -14.30 6.88 15.75
CA ILE A 141 -13.60 7.75 14.82
C ILE A 141 -13.99 9.21 15.09
N ASP A 142 -13.02 10.12 15.10
CA ASP A 142 -13.34 11.54 15.03
C ASP A 142 -13.42 11.99 13.57
N GLU A 143 -14.65 12.13 13.07
CA GLU A 143 -14.92 12.55 11.70
C GLU A 143 -14.74 14.05 11.43
N ASN A 144 -14.45 14.86 12.46
CA ASN A 144 -14.45 16.31 12.35
C ASN A 144 -13.11 16.97 12.66
N SER A 145 -12.28 16.35 13.50
CA SER A 145 -10.98 16.91 13.85
C SER A 145 -9.85 16.35 12.98
N TYR A 146 -9.01 17.26 12.49
CA TYR A 146 -7.71 16.95 11.92
C TYR A 146 -6.81 18.20 11.99
N PRO A 147 -5.51 18.09 12.34
CA PRO A 147 -4.78 16.86 12.68
C PRO A 147 -5.24 16.25 14.01
N VAL A 148 -5.31 14.93 14.04
CA VAL A 148 -5.67 14.12 15.21
C VAL A 148 -4.40 13.84 16.01
N SER A 149 -4.44 13.88 17.35
CA SER A 149 -3.24 13.58 18.17
C SER A 149 -2.78 12.14 17.94
N ALA A 150 -1.47 11.86 18.09
CA ALA A 150 -0.92 10.51 17.86
C ALA A 150 -1.62 9.42 18.70
N VAL A 151 -2.08 9.76 19.91
CA VAL A 151 -2.83 8.85 20.79
C VAL A 151 -4.20 8.51 20.19
N HIS A 152 -4.91 9.52 19.69
CA HIS A 152 -6.19 9.31 19.02
C HIS A 152 -6.03 8.55 17.70
N GLN A 153 -4.97 8.81 16.93
CA GLN A 153 -4.68 8.05 15.70
C GLN A 153 -4.44 6.55 15.96
N GLU A 154 -3.81 6.18 17.08
CA GLU A 154 -3.67 4.77 17.48
C GLU A 154 -5.02 4.19 17.92
N ALA A 155 -5.79 4.92 18.72
CA ALA A 155 -7.11 4.48 19.17
C ALA A 155 -8.08 4.24 17.99
N GLU A 156 -8.14 5.16 17.03
CA GLU A 156 -8.95 5.00 15.82
C GLU A 156 -8.56 3.76 15.02
N ARG A 157 -7.26 3.49 14.84
CA ARG A 157 -6.81 2.28 14.13
C ARG A 157 -7.07 0.99 14.89
N ALA A 158 -7.09 1.06 16.22
CA ALA A 158 -7.30 -0.11 17.07
C ALA A 158 -8.79 -0.47 17.25
N SER A 159 -9.66 0.52 17.33
CA SER A 159 -11.09 0.34 17.68
C SER A 159 -12.09 0.99 16.74
N GLY A 160 -11.63 1.68 15.69
CA GLY A 160 -12.51 2.27 14.68
C GLY A 160 -13.36 1.23 13.97
N GLU A 161 -14.64 1.53 13.84
CA GLU A 161 -15.60 0.65 13.21
C GLU A 161 -15.24 0.34 11.75
N GLY A 162 -15.36 -0.92 11.35
CA GLY A 162 -14.99 -1.36 10.00
C GLY A 162 -13.53 -1.09 9.61
N GLY A 163 -12.66 -0.81 10.59
CA GLY A 163 -11.28 -0.40 10.40
C GLY A 163 -10.43 -1.46 9.69
N ARG A 164 -9.84 -1.08 8.55
CA ARG A 164 -8.90 -1.91 7.80
C ARG A 164 -7.77 -1.09 7.21
N SER A 165 -6.52 -1.51 7.45
CA SER A 165 -5.36 -1.00 6.74
C SER A 165 -5.45 -1.33 5.25
N LEU A 166 -5.30 -0.31 4.40
CA LEU A 166 -5.33 -0.43 2.95
C LEU A 166 -3.94 -0.42 2.33
N VAL A 167 -3.11 0.55 2.73
CA VAL A 167 -1.78 0.77 2.15
C VAL A 167 -0.84 1.28 3.24
N GLY A 168 0.34 0.67 3.36
CA GLY A 168 1.43 1.19 4.20
C GLY A 168 2.46 2.01 3.44
N HIS A 169 3.33 2.70 4.19
CA HIS A 169 4.48 3.47 3.67
C HIS A 169 4.13 4.60 2.70
N VAL A 170 2.95 5.20 2.87
CA VAL A 170 2.51 6.37 2.14
C VAL A 170 3.20 7.63 2.69
N VAL A 171 3.78 8.42 1.80
CA VAL A 171 4.59 9.61 2.14
C VAL A 171 3.98 10.92 1.62
N ASN A 172 2.68 10.92 1.33
CA ASN A 172 1.91 12.13 1.00
C ASN A 172 1.78 13.12 2.16
N TYR A 173 2.29 12.76 3.33
CA TYR A 173 2.39 13.64 4.47
C TYR A 173 3.69 13.35 5.22
N ASP A 174 4.41 14.42 5.56
CA ASP A 174 5.48 14.39 6.55
C ASP A 174 5.30 15.64 7.41
N GLY A 175 5.07 15.45 8.72
CA GLY A 175 4.88 16.56 9.67
C GLY A 175 6.13 17.43 9.86
N LEU A 176 7.28 17.01 9.31
CA LEU A 176 8.58 17.67 9.47
C LEU A 176 9.12 18.28 8.16
N VAL A 177 8.51 17.99 7.00
CA VAL A 177 9.08 18.38 5.69
C VAL A 177 7.99 18.99 4.76
N SER A 178 8.30 20.16 4.20
CA SER A 178 7.45 21.03 3.36
C SER A 178 7.01 20.41 2.01
N PRO A 179 5.93 20.94 1.39
CA PRO A 179 4.68 20.23 1.22
C PRO A 179 4.82 18.96 0.36
N THR A 180 4.50 17.83 0.97
CA THR A 180 4.16 16.61 0.25
C THR A 180 2.81 16.81 -0.47
N PRO A 181 2.63 16.23 -1.67
CA PRO A 181 1.42 16.46 -2.44
C PRO A 181 0.20 15.86 -1.72
N ALA A 182 -0.90 16.61 -1.72
CA ALA A 182 -2.17 16.17 -1.13
C ALA A 182 -2.58 14.79 -1.67
N LEU A 183 -3.04 13.91 -0.77
CA LEU A 183 -3.54 12.59 -1.13
C LEU A 183 -4.81 12.72 -1.97
N PHE A 184 -5.71 13.63 -1.57
CA PHE A 184 -6.94 13.94 -2.29
C PHE A 184 -6.94 15.37 -2.80
N ARG A 185 -7.35 15.52 -4.06
CA ARG A 185 -7.61 16.81 -4.69
C ARG A 185 -8.95 16.78 -5.40
N TYR A 186 -9.73 17.84 -5.22
CA TYR A 186 -11.12 17.89 -5.64
C TYR A 186 -11.28 18.87 -6.79
N SER A 187 -12.01 18.46 -7.82
CA SER A 187 -12.53 19.34 -8.86
C SER A 187 -14.01 19.58 -8.61
N TYR A 188 -14.43 20.82 -8.51
CA TYR A 188 -15.84 21.20 -8.28
C TYR A 188 -16.23 22.40 -9.14
N ILE A 189 -17.53 22.61 -9.30
CA ILE A 189 -18.07 23.79 -10.00
C ILE A 189 -18.43 24.85 -8.95
N ASP A 190 -17.88 26.06 -9.07
CA ASP A 190 -18.18 27.17 -8.18
C ASP A 190 -19.54 27.83 -8.48
N ASP A 191 -19.91 28.86 -7.72
CA ASP A 191 -21.17 29.61 -7.92
C ASP A 191 -21.26 30.31 -9.28
N LEU A 192 -20.13 30.51 -9.96
CA LEU A 192 -20.03 31.16 -11.28
C LEU A 192 -20.02 30.15 -12.43
N GLY A 193 -20.21 28.86 -12.14
CA GLY A 193 -20.17 27.79 -13.13
C GLY A 193 -18.76 27.45 -13.62
N GLN A 194 -17.71 27.92 -12.96
CA GLN A 194 -16.32 27.64 -13.33
C GLN A 194 -15.79 26.40 -12.60
N ILE A 195 -14.91 25.66 -13.28
CA ILE A 195 -14.24 24.51 -12.68
C ILE A 195 -13.11 25.01 -11.79
N GLN A 196 -13.19 24.69 -10.51
CA GLN A 196 -12.16 24.97 -9.51
C GLN A 196 -11.49 23.67 -9.06
N MET A 197 -10.21 23.77 -8.71
CA MET A 197 -9.48 22.68 -8.04
C MET A 197 -9.04 23.13 -6.65
N SER A 198 -9.29 22.29 -5.65
CA SER A 198 -8.88 22.54 -4.27
C SER A 198 -8.44 21.25 -3.59
N ASN A 199 -7.55 21.35 -2.60
CA ASN A 199 -7.17 20.23 -1.75
C ASN A 199 -8.18 20.00 -0.62
N GLU A 200 -9.00 21.01 -0.32
CA GLU A 200 -10.05 20.93 0.71
C GLU A 200 -11.29 21.69 0.26
N ILE A 201 -12.47 21.15 0.57
CA ILE A 201 -13.75 21.81 0.29
C ILE A 201 -14.56 21.88 1.58
N TYR A 202 -14.87 23.11 1.97
CA TYR A 202 -15.70 23.43 3.12
C TYR A 202 -17.14 23.69 2.67
N TYR A 203 -18.06 23.49 3.61
CA TYR A 203 -19.51 23.68 3.46
C TYR A 203 -20.20 22.69 2.49
N THR A 204 -21.39 22.25 2.87
CA THR A 204 -22.15 21.24 2.12
C THR A 204 -22.49 21.72 0.71
N GLN A 205 -22.84 23.00 0.54
CA GLN A 205 -23.16 23.63 -0.75
C GLN A 205 -22.08 23.48 -1.82
N ASN A 206 -20.80 23.50 -1.43
CA ASN A 206 -19.68 23.30 -2.36
C ASN A 206 -19.40 21.82 -2.59
N ARG A 207 -19.55 20.99 -1.55
CA ARG A 207 -19.33 19.53 -1.65
C ARG A 207 -20.34 18.82 -2.55
N VAL A 208 -21.57 19.33 -2.64
CA VAL A 208 -22.60 18.83 -3.59
C VAL A 208 -22.17 19.07 -5.05
N ARG A 209 -21.25 20.00 -5.31
CA ARG A 209 -20.81 20.36 -6.67
C ARG A 209 -19.48 19.74 -7.07
N ILE A 210 -18.96 18.80 -6.29
CA ILE A 210 -17.76 18.05 -6.66
C ILE A 210 -18.06 17.23 -7.92
N ARG A 211 -17.12 17.12 -8.84
CA ARG A 211 -17.29 16.35 -10.08
C ARG A 211 -16.30 15.20 -10.18
N SER A 212 -15.10 15.41 -9.66
CA SER A 212 -14.09 14.36 -9.59
C SER A 212 -13.17 14.55 -8.39
N VAL A 213 -12.66 13.43 -7.91
CA VAL A 213 -11.61 13.37 -6.90
C VAL A 213 -10.37 12.74 -7.54
N GLN A 214 -9.29 13.49 -7.55
CA GLN A 214 -7.97 13.00 -7.88
C GLN A 214 -7.33 12.42 -6.63
N ILE A 215 -6.79 11.23 -6.75
CA ILE A 215 -6.09 10.51 -5.71
C ILE A 215 -4.63 10.40 -6.15
N HIS A 216 -3.73 10.98 -5.38
CA HIS A 216 -2.29 10.96 -5.64
C HIS A 216 -1.60 10.30 -4.46
N MET A 217 -1.07 9.10 -4.68
CA MET A 217 -0.46 8.27 -3.66
C MET A 217 1.03 8.08 -3.97
N LEU A 218 1.87 8.61 -3.10
CA LEU A 218 3.31 8.40 -3.08
C LEU A 218 3.63 7.33 -2.03
N VAL A 219 4.19 6.21 -2.45
CA VAL A 219 4.55 5.09 -1.56
C VAL A 219 6.06 4.89 -1.56
N ASP A 220 6.68 4.88 -0.39
CA ASP A 220 8.07 4.47 -0.25
C ASP A 220 8.18 2.94 -0.26
N LEU A 221 8.83 2.43 -1.29
CA LEU A 221 9.06 1.01 -1.50
C LEU A 221 10.28 0.48 -0.74
N ASN A 222 11.07 1.37 -0.14
CA ASN A 222 12.31 1.03 0.53
C ASN A 222 12.54 1.82 1.83
N PRO A 223 11.62 1.72 2.81
CA PRO A 223 11.66 2.54 4.02
C PRO A 223 12.89 2.29 4.92
N LYS A 224 13.67 1.23 4.68
CA LYS A 224 14.86 0.87 5.48
C LYS A 224 16.18 1.33 4.87
N HIS A 225 16.17 1.83 3.63
CA HIS A 225 17.38 2.23 2.91
C HIS A 225 17.12 3.53 2.12
N ALA A 226 17.88 3.78 1.06
CA ALA A 226 17.64 4.91 0.17
C ALA A 226 16.20 4.82 -0.38
N PRO A 227 15.41 5.89 -0.25
CA PRO A 227 14.00 5.86 -0.58
C PRO A 227 13.80 5.64 -2.07
N VAL A 228 12.84 4.77 -2.40
CA VAL A 228 12.44 4.50 -3.79
C VAL A 228 10.93 4.66 -3.85
N TYR A 229 10.47 5.71 -4.49
CA TYR A 229 9.05 6.03 -4.52
C TYR A 229 8.33 5.35 -5.68
N ALA A 230 7.13 4.83 -5.40
CA ALA A 230 6.09 4.61 -6.40
C ALA A 230 5.14 5.80 -6.37
N ASP A 231 5.01 6.48 -7.50
CA ASP A 231 4.00 7.50 -7.72
C ASP A 231 2.80 6.87 -8.43
N LEU A 232 1.64 6.89 -7.77
CA LEU A 232 0.39 6.36 -8.27
C LEU A 232 -0.65 7.46 -8.25
N MET A 233 -1.22 7.74 -9.42
CA MET A 233 -2.22 8.79 -9.58
C MET A 233 -3.43 8.25 -10.33
N SER A 234 -4.62 8.55 -9.83
CA SER A 234 -5.88 8.21 -10.49
C SER A 234 -6.92 9.30 -10.25
N THR A 235 -7.95 9.35 -11.08
CA THR A 235 -9.07 10.28 -10.91
C THR A 235 -10.37 9.49 -10.94
N ALA A 236 -11.15 9.62 -9.87
CA ALA A 236 -12.50 9.08 -9.77
C ALA A 236 -13.49 10.18 -10.14
N GLN A 237 -14.26 9.96 -11.21
CA GLN A 237 -15.42 10.80 -11.54
C GLN A 237 -16.64 10.28 -10.79
N LEU A 238 -17.39 11.17 -10.13
CA LEU A 238 -18.56 10.76 -9.36
C LEU A 238 -19.70 10.37 -10.33
N ARG A 239 -20.23 9.15 -10.21
CA ARG A 239 -21.28 8.65 -11.11
C ARG A 239 -22.66 9.24 -10.79
N ASN A 240 -22.99 9.35 -9.50
CA ASN A 240 -24.35 9.62 -9.04
C ASN A 240 -24.59 11.08 -8.58
N GLN A 241 -23.65 12.01 -8.79
CA GLN A 241 -23.91 13.46 -8.59
C GLN A 241 -24.54 14.16 -9.80
N ARG A 242 -25.11 13.39 -10.73
CA ARG A 242 -25.56 13.86 -12.05
C ARG A 242 -26.98 14.43 -12.08
N LEU A 243 -27.62 14.58 -10.92
CA LEU A 243 -29.05 14.95 -10.82
C LEU A 243 -29.34 16.26 -10.05
N ASN A 244 -28.33 17.06 -9.69
CA ASN A 244 -28.53 18.43 -9.18
C ASN A 244 -27.61 19.43 -9.91
#